data_AF-V2XM54-F1
#
_entry.id   AF-V2XM54-F1
#
_cell.length_a   1.000
_cell.length_b   1.000
_cell.length_c   1.000
_cell.angle_alpha   90.00
_cell.angle_beta   90.00
_cell.angle_gamma   90.00
#
_symmetry.space_group_name_H-M   'P 1'
#
loop_
_entity.id
_entity.type
_entity.pdbx_description
1 polymer ?
#
loop_
_entity_poly.entity_id
_entity_poly.type
_entity_poly.pdbx_seq_one_letter_code
_entity_poly.pdbx_strand_id
1 'polypeptide(L)'
;MAGPRYSFMKHWFAVEAIPIYVVVGGTVCGASWYLYRLAMGPTIQWTKNNSSPWNTVKPNQSTKLMHINHEPEERWSREKL
;
A
#
# COMPACT_ATOMS: atom_id res chain seq x y z
N MET A 1 10.69 -24.95 -38.58
CA MET A 1 9.32 -24.80 -38.04
C MET A 1 9.44 -24.22 -36.64
N ALA A 2 8.89 -23.03 -36.40
CA ALA A 2 8.96 -22.43 -35.07
C ALA A 2 8.12 -23.25 -34.07
N GLY A 3 8.69 -23.59 -32.91
CA GLY A 3 8.02 -24.44 -31.93
C GLY A 3 6.77 -23.79 -31.31
N PRO A 4 5.87 -24.57 -30.71
CA PRO A 4 4.59 -24.08 -30.16
C PRO A 4 4.74 -22.93 -29.15
N ARG A 5 5.88 -22.87 -28.45
CA ARG A 5 6.24 -21.78 -27.52
C ARG A 5 6.43 -20.43 -28.22
N TYR A 6 7.02 -20.42 -29.41
CA TYR A 6 7.27 -19.22 -30.20
C TYR A 6 5.97 -18.61 -30.74
N SER A 7 5.05 -19.46 -31.23
CA SER A 7 3.74 -19.02 -31.70
C SER A 7 2.90 -18.43 -30.57
N PHE A 8 2.99 -18.98 -29.36
CA PHE A 8 2.28 -18.47 -28.20
C PHE A 8 2.86 -17.12 -27.72
N MET A 9 4.18 -17.01 -27.59
CA MET A 9 4.84 -15.78 -27.13
C MET A 9 4.66 -14.58 -28.07
N LYS A 10 4.48 -14.80 -29.39
CA LYS A 10 4.25 -13.72 -30.36
C LYS A 10 3.01 -12.86 -30.03
N HIS A 11 1.96 -13.47 -29.49
CA HIS A 11 0.73 -12.74 -29.12
C HIS A 11 0.84 -12.07 -27.75
N TRP A 12 1.58 -12.68 -26.81
CA TRP A 12 1.81 -12.11 -25.48
C TRP A 12 2.81 -10.95 -25.48
N PHE A 13 3.72 -10.90 -26.44
CA PHE A 13 4.69 -9.81 -26.63
C PHE A 13 4.40 -8.97 -27.88
N ALA A 14 3.16 -8.94 -28.35
CA ALA A 14 2.76 -8.03 -29.41
C ALA A 14 2.94 -6.58 -28.93
N VAL A 15 3.54 -5.72 -29.76
CA VAL A 15 3.77 -4.29 -29.45
C VAL A 15 2.49 -3.58 -29.02
N GLU A 16 1.37 -3.94 -29.64
CA GLU A 16 0.04 -3.40 -29.32
C GLU A 16 -0.49 -3.82 -27.94
N ALA A 17 -0.04 -4.96 -27.40
CA ALA A 17 -0.49 -5.49 -26.11
C ALA A 17 0.31 -4.91 -24.92
N ILE A 18 1.55 -4.47 -25.16
CA ILE A 18 2.42 -3.91 -24.13
C ILE A 18 1.78 -2.71 -23.40
N PRO A 19 1.20 -1.71 -24.08
CA PRO A 19 0.53 -0.59 -23.42
C PRO A 19 -0.59 -1.03 -22.48
N ILE A 20 -1.37 -2.05 -22.87
CA ILE A 20 -2.49 -2.56 -22.07
C ILE A 20 -1.94 -3.16 -20.76
N TYR A 21 -0.90 -3.98 -20.84
CA TYR A 21 -0.28 -4.58 -19.64
C TYR A 21 0.35 -3.53 -18.72
N VAL A 22 0.94 -2.48 -19.29
CA VAL A 22 1.52 -1.39 -18.48
C VAL A 22 0.45 -0.63 -17.73
N VAL A 23 -0.67 -0.28 -18.37
CA VAL A 23 -1.75 0.44 -17.69
C VAL A 23 -2.41 -0.45 -16.64
N VAL A 24 -2.83 -1.66 -17.02
CA VAL A 24 -3.53 -2.57 -16.09
C VAL A 24 -2.62 -2.97 -14.93
N GLY A 25 -1.39 -3.38 -15.23
CA GLY A 25 -0.39 -3.72 -14.22
C GLY A 25 -0.06 -2.54 -13.32
N GLY A 26 0.15 -1.35 -13.90
CA GLY A 26 0.39 -0.12 -13.16
C GLY A 26 -0.76 0.24 -12.22
N THR A 27 -2.01 0.14 -12.69
CA THR A 27 -3.20 0.42 -11.87
C THR A 27 -3.35 -0.57 -10.73
N VAL A 28 -3.24 -1.87 -10.99
CA VAL A 28 -3.39 -2.90 -9.95
C VAL A 28 -2.27 -2.80 -8.91
N CYS A 29 -1.02 -2.62 -9.36
CA CYS A 29 0.11 -2.43 -8.46
C CYS A 29 -0.03 -1.14 -7.63
N GLY A 30 -0.39 -0.03 -8.25
CA GLY A 30 -0.58 1.26 -7.57
C GLY A 30 -1.71 1.22 -6.56
N ALA A 31 -2.86 0.65 -6.91
CA ALA A 31 -3.99 0.46 -6.00
C ALA A 31 -3.63 -0.46 -4.83
N SER A 32 -2.98 -1.59 -5.10
CA SER A 32 -2.53 -2.52 -4.06
C SER A 32 -1.54 -1.87 -3.10
N TRP A 33 -0.56 -1.11 -3.62
CA TRP A 33 0.38 -0.37 -2.80
C TRP A 33 -0.30 0.70 -1.94
N TYR A 34 -1.24 1.45 -2.51
CA TYR A 34 -1.97 2.47 -1.77
C TYR A 34 -2.84 1.88 -0.67
N LEU A 35 -3.55 0.77 -0.95
CA LEU A 35 -4.31 0.02 0.05
C LEU A 35 -3.41 -0.53 1.16
N TYR A 36 -2.27 -1.11 0.81
CA TYR A 36 -1.29 -1.59 1.79
C TYR A 36 -0.78 -0.44 2.68
N ARG A 37 -0.45 0.71 2.10
CA ARG A 37 -0.07 1.92 2.85
C ARG A 37 -1.18 2.35 3.82
N LEU A 38 -2.43 2.38 3.36
CA LEU A 38 -3.57 2.76 4.19
C LEU A 38 -3.83 1.76 5.32
N ALA A 39 -3.71 0.47 5.05
CA ALA A 39 -3.87 -0.60 6.03
C ALA A 39 -2.79 -0.57 7.11
N MET A 40 -1.61 -0.01 6.80
CA MET A 40 -0.54 0.22 7.76
C MET A 40 -0.65 1.56 8.51
N GLY A 41 -1.79 2.23 8.37
CA GLY A 41 -2.07 3.50 9.00
C GLY A 41 -1.99 3.42 10.54
N PRO A 42 -1.51 4.49 11.19
CA PRO A 42 -1.38 4.60 12.66
C PRO A 42 -2.69 4.48 13.42
N THR A 43 -3.81 4.89 12.82
CA THR A 43 -5.14 4.89 13.46
C THR A 43 -5.85 3.54 13.42
N ILE A 44 -5.42 2.63 12.55
CA ILE A 44 -6.14 1.38 12.25
C ILE A 44 -5.13 0.25 12.09
N GLN A 45 -4.54 -0.19 13.20
CA GLN A 45 -3.60 -1.33 13.22
C GLN A 45 -4.27 -2.59 13.76
N TRP A 46 -4.89 -3.35 12.87
CA TRP A 46 -5.48 -4.64 13.22
C TRP A 46 -4.39 -5.65 13.52
N THR A 47 -4.32 -6.08 14.78
CA THR A 47 -3.48 -7.20 15.20
C THR A 47 -4.35 -8.25 15.87
N LYS A 48 -3.92 -9.52 15.86
CA LYS A 48 -4.66 -10.61 16.53
C LYS A 48 -4.90 -10.33 18.03
N ASN A 49 -4.03 -9.52 18.65
CA ASN A 49 -4.06 -9.21 20.08
C ASN A 49 -4.69 -7.85 20.39
N ASN A 50 -5.18 -7.10 19.39
CA ASN A 50 -5.75 -5.76 19.58
C ASN A 50 -7.09 -5.63 18.83
N SER A 51 -8.19 -5.84 19.54
CA SER A 51 -9.56 -5.77 19.01
C SER A 51 -10.09 -4.34 18.84
N SER A 52 -9.40 -3.33 19.36
CA SER A 52 -9.83 -1.91 19.28
C SER A 52 -8.64 -1.02 18.93
N PRO A 53 -8.17 -1.07 17.68
CA PRO A 53 -6.95 -0.39 17.25
C PRO A 53 -6.98 1.14 17.39
N TRP A 54 -8.16 1.74 17.43
CA TRP A 54 -8.31 3.19 17.64
C TRP A 54 -7.92 3.66 19.05
N ASN A 55 -7.77 2.76 20.04
CA ASN A 55 -7.41 3.11 21.42
C ASN A 55 -5.89 3.20 21.66
N THR A 56 -5.04 2.91 20.67
CA THR A 56 -3.57 2.96 20.83
C THR A 56 -2.99 4.37 20.75
N VAL A 57 -3.67 5.30 20.05
CA VAL A 57 -3.26 6.70 19.97
C VAL A 57 -3.94 7.45 21.11
N LYS A 58 -3.14 7.97 22.06
CA LYS A 58 -3.67 8.75 23.19
C LYS A 58 -4.03 10.18 22.78
N PRO A 59 -4.95 10.86 23.49
CA PRO A 59 -5.36 12.23 23.15
C PRO A 59 -4.22 13.26 23.16
N ASN A 60 -3.18 13.05 23.97
CA ASN A 60 -2.00 13.90 24.06
C ASN A 60 -0.91 13.57 23.02
N GLN A 61 -1.13 12.52 22.23
CA GLN A 61 -0.18 12.07 21.21
C GLN A 61 -0.64 12.48 19.82
N SER A 62 0.33 12.83 18.98
CA SER A 62 0.06 13.03 17.55
C SER A 62 0.74 11.99 16.68
N THR A 63 -0.03 11.64 15.66
CA THR A 63 0.35 10.79 14.54
C THR A 63 0.80 11.59 13.31
N LYS A 64 0.53 12.90 13.26
CA LYS A 64 0.87 13.73 12.10
C LYS A 64 2.39 13.80 11.92
N LEU A 65 2.82 13.84 10.66
CA LEU A 65 4.23 13.98 10.33
C LEU A 65 4.79 15.36 10.72
N MET A 66 3.96 16.39 10.65
CA MET A 66 4.32 17.78 10.91
C MET A 66 3.17 18.52 11.62
N HIS A 67 3.55 19.42 12.52
CA HIS A 67 2.67 20.34 13.23
C HIS A 67 3.07 21.77 12.91
N ILE A 68 2.10 22.61 12.56
CA ILE A 68 2.36 24.01 12.17
C ILE A 68 2.12 24.95 13.36
N ASN A 69 1.08 24.69 14.17
CA ASN A 69 0.63 25.62 15.22
C ASN A 69 0.70 25.04 16.65
N HIS A 70 0.62 23.73 16.81
CA HIS A 70 0.57 23.10 18.14
C HIS A 70 1.33 21.78 18.13
N GLU A 71 2.46 21.75 18.85
CA GLU A 71 3.24 20.54 19.06
C GLU A 71 2.56 19.67 20.13
N PRO A 72 2.44 18.36 19.90
CA PRO A 72 1.92 17.44 20.90
C PRO A 72 2.94 17.27 22.03
N GLU A 73 2.46 16.92 23.23
CA GLU A 73 3.34 16.60 24.36
C GLU A 73 4.21 15.36 24.07
N GLU A 74 3.65 14.40 23.32
CA GLU A 74 4.32 13.17 22.94
C GLU A 74 4.08 12.82 21.47
N ARG A 75 5.08 12.20 20.83
CA ARG A 75 4.96 11.67 19.47
C ARG A 75 4.55 10.20 19.52
N TRP A 76 3.51 9.84 18.79
CA TRP A 76 3.11 8.44 18.67
C TRP A 76 4.17 7.64 17.89
N SER A 77 4.49 6.45 18.36
CA SER A 77 5.43 5.52 17.71
C SER A 77 4.78 4.16 17.47
N ARG A 78 5.12 3.50 16.36
CA ARG A 78 4.67 2.14 16.06
C ARG A 78 5.63 1.14 16.68
N GLU A 79 5.24 0.55 17.81
CA GLU A 79 6.06 -0.46 18.50
C GLU A 79 5.81 -1.89 18.01
N LYS A 80 4.63 -2.16 17.42
CA LYS A 80 4.22 -3.50 17.01
C LYS A 80 3.89 -3.54 15.52
N LEU A 81 4.35 -4.59 14.86
CA LEU A 81 4.10 -4.93 13.46
C LEU A 81 3.61 -6.39 13.39
#